data_AF-A7RQJ1-F1
#
_entry.id   AF-A7RQJ1-F1
#
_cell.length_a   1.000
_cell.length_b   1.000
_cell.length_c   1.000
_cell.angle_alpha   90.00
_cell.angle_beta   90.00
_cell.angle_gamma   90.00
#
_symmetry.space_group_name_H-M   'P 1'
#
loop_
_entity.id
_entity.type
_entity.pdbx_description
1 polymer ?
#
loop_
_entity_poly.entity_id
_entity_poly.type
_entity_poly.pdbx_seq_one_letter_code
_entity_poly.pdbx_strand_id
1 'polypeptide(L)'
;MAGVISSSSSMSQTIAAILDTLRNRKDLESLNTQEHAFSAKEIRKLLRTFIEGTLTDLDAVAAQFSKKSTGTPHSELIWTFFQHCIESFPECFVGVVHRQPTESFVIANEAPRLPVVRSCDQAAKAFILWVLTRLMRVLAEPGCLPLHPKSISAIHSIFQLVKTKDLVFYNSILTELVSLYRVLVIIDDSSVFDDKSTSPVTLPIELQHFQFFEIDDVSDKGAGGENVSKIQISIRCLIDHIVLQDAIR
;
A
#
# COMPACT_ATOMS: atom_id res chain seq x y z
N MET A 1 -23.32 -24.91 16.24
CA MET A 1 -23.51 -23.87 15.22
C MET A 1 -23.56 -22.51 15.90
N ALA A 2 -22.42 -21.87 16.10
CA ALA A 2 -22.33 -20.47 16.56
C ALA A 2 -20.89 -20.01 16.26
N GLY A 3 -20.70 -18.93 15.49
CA GLY A 3 -19.34 -18.40 15.29
C GLY A 3 -19.06 -17.48 14.10
N VAL A 4 -20.02 -17.13 13.24
CA VAL A 4 -19.71 -16.37 12.00
C VAL A 4 -20.25 -14.93 11.98
N ILE A 5 -21.03 -14.50 12.97
CA ILE A 5 -21.77 -13.22 12.87
C ILE A 5 -21.00 -12.00 13.44
N SER A 6 -20.04 -12.20 14.36
CA SER A 6 -19.42 -11.09 15.11
C SER A 6 -18.35 -10.27 14.36
N SER A 7 -17.72 -10.77 13.30
CA SER A 7 -16.69 -10.03 12.57
C SER A 7 -17.26 -8.96 11.62
N SER A 8 -18.41 -9.25 11.00
CA SER A 8 -19.06 -8.35 10.04
C SER A 8 -19.59 -7.04 10.66
N SER A 9 -20.02 -7.08 11.94
CA SER A 9 -20.57 -5.92 12.64
C SER A 9 -19.48 -4.94 13.07
N SER A 10 -18.35 -5.44 13.59
CA SER A 10 -17.20 -4.63 14.00
C SER A 10 -16.56 -3.87 12.81
N MET A 11 -16.44 -4.53 11.66
CA MET A 11 -15.84 -3.91 10.47
C MET A 11 -16.78 -2.92 9.77
N SER A 12 -18.09 -3.20 9.74
CA SER A 12 -19.09 -2.25 9.25
C SER A 12 -19.15 -0.99 10.14
N GLN A 13 -19.03 -1.16 11.46
CA GLN A 13 -18.85 -0.04 12.40
C GLN A 13 -17.56 0.72 12.15
N THR A 14 -16.47 0.02 11.84
CA THR A 14 -15.20 0.66 11.46
C THR A 14 -15.38 1.51 10.21
N ILE A 15 -15.89 0.96 9.11
CA ILE A 15 -16.15 1.68 7.85
C ILE A 15 -17.07 2.88 8.08
N ALA A 16 -18.13 2.72 8.88
CA ALA A 16 -19.02 3.82 9.24
C ALA A 16 -18.29 4.92 10.04
N ALA A 17 -17.41 4.55 10.98
CA ALA A 17 -16.57 5.49 11.71
C ALA A 17 -15.55 6.19 10.79
N ILE A 18 -14.99 5.48 9.80
CA ILE A 18 -14.13 6.11 8.77
C ILE A 18 -14.94 7.13 7.98
N LEU A 19 -16.10 6.71 7.44
CA LEU A 19 -16.97 7.58 6.64
C LEU A 19 -17.49 8.78 7.44
N ASP A 20 -17.82 8.62 8.72
CA ASP A 20 -18.26 9.71 9.58
C ASP A 20 -17.11 10.68 9.89
N THR A 21 -15.92 10.14 10.16
CA THR A 21 -14.69 10.95 10.30
C THR A 21 -14.38 11.71 9.02
N LEU A 22 -14.56 11.11 7.85
CA LEU A 22 -14.32 11.74 6.56
C LEU A 22 -15.44 12.74 6.19
N ARG A 23 -16.70 12.45 6.52
CA ARG A 23 -17.88 13.28 6.21
C ARG A 23 -17.94 14.54 7.07
N ASN A 24 -17.67 14.42 8.37
CA ASN A 24 -17.55 15.56 9.28
C ASN A 24 -16.34 16.45 8.96
N ARG A 25 -15.47 16.03 8.03
CA ARG A 25 -14.26 16.77 7.62
C ARG A 25 -14.30 17.30 6.20
N LYS A 26 -15.41 17.14 5.44
CA LYS A 26 -15.57 17.77 4.11
C LYS A 26 -15.47 19.31 4.12
N ASP A 27 -15.50 19.95 5.28
CA ASP A 27 -15.18 21.37 5.46
C ASP A 27 -13.66 21.68 5.38
N LEU A 28 -12.83 20.70 5.00
CA LEU A 28 -11.36 20.76 4.85
C LEU A 28 -10.87 21.90 3.93
N GLU A 29 -11.66 22.43 2.99
CA GLU A 29 -11.26 23.63 2.23
C GLU A 29 -11.03 24.87 3.13
N SER A 30 -11.50 24.84 4.38
CA SER A 30 -11.37 25.95 5.34
C SER A 30 -10.24 25.78 6.38
N LEU A 31 -9.53 24.65 6.41
CA LEU A 31 -8.57 24.33 7.48
C LEU A 31 -7.15 24.86 7.20
N ASN A 32 -6.38 25.07 8.27
CA ASN A 32 -4.98 25.49 8.13
C ASN A 32 -4.06 24.27 7.86
N THR A 33 -2.83 24.53 7.39
CA THR A 33 -1.87 23.48 6.96
C THR A 33 -1.54 22.44 8.04
N GLN A 34 -1.62 22.81 9.33
CA GLN A 34 -1.33 21.92 10.45
C GLN A 34 -2.50 20.96 10.74
N GLU A 35 -3.74 21.44 10.67
CA GLU A 35 -4.95 20.64 10.83
C GLU A 35 -5.14 19.65 9.68
N HIS A 36 -4.73 20.05 8.46
CA HIS A 36 -4.63 19.15 7.30
C HIS A 36 -3.63 18.01 7.54
N ALA A 37 -2.43 18.30 8.04
CA ALA A 37 -1.40 17.30 8.30
C ALA A 37 -1.82 16.30 9.41
N PHE A 38 -2.45 16.81 10.47
CA PHE A 38 -3.00 15.97 11.54
C PHE A 38 -4.12 15.06 11.02
N SER A 39 -5.03 15.60 10.20
CA SER A 39 -6.12 14.83 9.60
C SER A 39 -5.62 13.72 8.68
N ALA A 40 -4.61 14.00 7.84
CA ALA A 40 -4.00 13.02 6.96
C ALA A 40 -3.32 11.88 7.74
N LYS A 41 -2.71 12.16 8.91
CA LYS A 41 -2.10 11.15 9.77
C LYS A 41 -3.15 10.20 10.36
N GLU A 42 -4.26 10.73 10.87
CA GLU A 42 -5.34 9.91 11.43
C GLU A 42 -6.02 9.03 10.37
N ILE A 43 -6.23 9.57 9.16
CA ILE A 43 -6.78 8.80 8.04
C ILE A 43 -5.80 7.68 7.63
N ARG A 44 -4.49 7.97 7.55
CA ARG A 44 -3.47 6.94 7.30
C ARG A 44 -3.46 5.85 8.35
N LYS A 45 -3.58 6.20 9.64
CA LYS A 45 -3.66 5.22 10.73
C LYS A 45 -4.88 4.32 10.57
N LEU A 46 -6.03 4.92 10.26
CA LEU A 46 -7.28 4.21 10.11
C LEU A 46 -7.28 3.29 8.87
N LEU A 47 -6.76 3.78 7.74
CA LEU A 47 -6.53 2.97 6.54
C LEU A 47 -5.54 1.84 6.80
N ARG A 48 -4.50 2.08 7.60
CA ARG A 48 -3.54 1.03 7.99
C ARG A 48 -4.25 -0.08 8.76
N THR A 49 -4.96 0.25 9.85
CA THR A 49 -5.71 -0.73 10.63
C THR A 49 -6.73 -1.49 9.77
N PHE A 50 -7.38 -0.79 8.84
CA PHE A 50 -8.34 -1.38 7.91
C PHE A 50 -7.70 -2.38 6.94
N ILE A 51 -6.58 -2.01 6.32
CA ILE A 51 -5.82 -2.87 5.41
C ILE A 51 -5.20 -4.04 6.16
N GLU A 52 -4.70 -3.84 7.38
CA GLU A 52 -4.16 -4.92 8.23
C GLU A 52 -5.24 -5.93 8.59
N GLY A 53 -6.43 -5.48 8.96
CA GLY A 53 -7.56 -6.36 9.29
C GLY A 53 -8.10 -7.15 8.09
N THR A 54 -7.77 -6.73 6.85
CA THR A 54 -8.35 -7.34 5.64
C THR A 54 -7.33 -8.09 4.79
N LEU A 55 -6.14 -7.54 4.55
CA LEU A 55 -5.16 -8.03 3.58
C LEU A 55 -3.91 -8.68 4.22
N THR A 56 -3.97 -8.98 5.51
CA THR A 56 -2.89 -9.68 6.20
C THR A 56 -2.98 -11.19 6.01
N ASP A 57 -4.19 -11.75 6.18
CA ASP A 57 -4.48 -13.18 6.02
C ASP A 57 -5.13 -13.43 4.66
N LEU A 58 -4.30 -13.66 3.65
CA LEU A 58 -4.74 -13.86 2.27
C LEU A 58 -5.45 -15.21 2.07
N ASP A 59 -5.15 -16.22 2.89
CA ASP A 59 -5.84 -17.50 2.84
C ASP A 59 -7.30 -17.35 3.30
N ALA A 60 -7.54 -16.56 4.35
CA ALA A 60 -8.89 -16.22 4.80
C ALA A 60 -9.65 -15.36 3.77
N VAL A 61 -8.98 -14.46 3.07
CA VAL A 61 -9.58 -13.67 1.98
C VAL A 61 -9.95 -14.58 0.79
N ALA A 62 -9.03 -15.43 0.34
CA ALA A 62 -9.26 -16.39 -0.72
C ALA A 62 -10.44 -17.32 -0.41
N ALA A 63 -10.57 -17.75 0.86
CA ALA A 63 -11.68 -18.58 1.31
C ALA A 63 -13.06 -17.92 1.20
N GLN A 64 -13.15 -16.58 1.14
CA GLN A 64 -14.41 -15.88 0.89
C GLN A 64 -14.89 -16.01 -0.56
N PHE A 65 -13.97 -16.20 -1.50
CA PHE A 65 -14.26 -16.34 -2.93
C PHE A 65 -14.42 -17.81 -3.37
N SER A 66 -13.87 -18.77 -2.62
CA SER A 66 -14.00 -20.19 -2.93
C SER A 66 -15.36 -20.79 -2.50
N LYS A 67 -16.02 -20.19 -1.51
CA LYS A 67 -17.37 -20.58 -1.09
C LYS A 67 -18.38 -19.95 -2.03
N LYS A 68 -19.35 -20.73 -2.51
CA LYS A 68 -20.56 -20.24 -3.21
C LYS A 68 -21.43 -19.42 -2.23
N SER A 69 -20.94 -18.24 -1.85
CA SER A 69 -21.69 -17.24 -1.11
C SER A 69 -22.62 -16.53 -2.07
N THR A 70 -23.89 -16.42 -1.71
CA THR A 70 -24.93 -15.76 -2.53
C THR A 70 -24.88 -14.22 -2.46
N GLY A 71 -23.84 -13.64 -1.84
CA GLY A 71 -23.67 -12.20 -1.70
C GLY A 71 -22.23 -11.75 -1.98
N THR A 72 -22.08 -10.45 -2.28
CA THR A 72 -20.78 -9.80 -2.50
C THR A 72 -19.85 -10.11 -1.33
N PRO A 73 -18.68 -10.72 -1.58
CA PRO A 73 -17.70 -11.01 -0.55
C PRO A 73 -17.32 -9.74 0.21
N HIS A 74 -17.10 -9.85 1.51
CA HIS A 74 -16.83 -8.69 2.35
C HIS A 74 -15.56 -7.95 1.89
N SER A 75 -14.56 -8.71 1.46
CA SER A 75 -13.32 -8.22 0.83
C SER A 75 -13.55 -7.33 -0.40
N GLU A 76 -14.63 -7.53 -1.15
CA GLU A 76 -14.94 -6.73 -2.34
C GLU A 76 -15.53 -5.36 -2.01
N LEU A 77 -16.39 -5.28 -0.99
CA LEU A 77 -16.91 -4.01 -0.47
C LEU A 77 -15.79 -3.16 0.11
N ILE A 78 -14.86 -3.81 0.82
CA ILE A 78 -13.68 -3.19 1.40
C ILE A 78 -12.80 -2.59 0.32
N TRP A 79 -12.59 -3.31 -0.77
CA TRP A 79 -11.76 -2.79 -1.85
C TRP A 79 -12.35 -1.55 -2.52
N THR A 80 -13.68 -1.56 -2.69
CA THR A 80 -14.41 -0.42 -3.24
C THR A 80 -14.26 0.80 -2.35
N PHE A 81 -14.33 0.61 -1.03
CA PHE A 81 -14.07 1.67 -0.06
C PHE A 81 -12.62 2.18 -0.13
N PHE A 82 -11.64 1.29 -0.20
CA PHE A 82 -10.23 1.66 -0.30
C PHE A 82 -9.94 2.49 -1.56
N GLN A 83 -10.47 2.07 -2.71
CA GLN A 83 -10.36 2.81 -3.96
C GLN A 83 -11.00 4.21 -3.84
N HIS A 84 -12.19 4.29 -3.25
CA HIS A 84 -12.85 5.57 -2.97
C HIS A 84 -12.00 6.49 -2.09
N CYS A 85 -11.25 5.93 -1.12
CA CYS A 85 -10.35 6.71 -0.29
C CYS A 85 -9.17 7.30 -1.08
N ILE A 86 -8.58 6.53 -2.00
CA ILE A 86 -7.49 7.03 -2.86
C ILE A 86 -7.96 8.21 -3.71
N GLU A 87 -9.17 8.09 -4.28
CA GLU A 87 -9.74 9.10 -5.17
C GLU A 87 -10.22 10.35 -4.42
N SER A 88 -10.86 10.16 -3.26
CA SER A 88 -11.54 11.24 -2.56
C SER A 88 -10.66 11.97 -1.55
N PHE A 89 -9.57 11.34 -1.08
CA PHE A 89 -8.66 11.90 -0.07
C PHE A 89 -7.18 11.77 -0.48
N PRO A 90 -6.80 12.29 -1.66
CA PRO A 90 -5.44 12.13 -2.19
C PRO A 90 -4.35 12.66 -1.25
N GLU A 91 -4.62 13.72 -0.50
CA GLU A 91 -3.73 14.32 0.49
C GLU A 91 -3.33 13.36 1.63
N CYS A 92 -4.09 12.30 1.87
CA CYS A 92 -3.73 11.28 2.84
C CYS A 92 -2.59 10.37 2.35
N PHE A 93 -2.45 10.24 1.04
CA PHE A 93 -1.44 9.40 0.40
C PHE A 93 -0.21 10.20 0.00
N VAL A 94 -0.39 11.41 -0.53
CA VAL A 94 0.71 12.27 -1.01
C VAL A 94 0.68 13.59 -0.24
N GLY A 95 1.35 13.59 0.91
CA GLY A 95 1.38 14.72 1.83
C GLY A 95 1.78 16.03 1.12
N VAL A 96 1.06 17.12 1.43
CA VAL A 96 1.36 18.44 0.88
C VAL A 96 2.29 19.18 1.83
N VAL A 97 3.59 18.90 1.75
CA VAL A 97 4.58 19.76 2.41
C VAL A 97 4.74 21.03 1.58
N HIS A 98 4.04 22.10 1.96
CA HIS A 98 4.47 23.44 1.59
C HIS A 98 5.72 23.74 2.41
N ARG A 99 6.90 23.43 1.87
CA ARG A 99 8.12 24.05 2.42
C ARG A 99 7.96 25.55 2.23
N GLN A 100 7.65 26.28 3.29
CA GLN A 100 8.03 27.69 3.32
C GLN A 100 9.55 27.72 3.13
N PRO A 101 10.09 28.62 2.29
CA PRO A 101 11.53 28.71 2.12
C PRO A 101 12.13 29.14 3.46
N THR A 102 12.68 28.19 4.23
CA THR A 102 13.40 28.49 5.45
C THR A 102 14.79 29.01 5.07
N GLU A 103 14.82 30.34 4.94
CA GLU A 103 15.89 31.28 5.24
C GLU A 103 17.13 31.41 4.33
N SER A 104 17.38 32.68 3.98
CA SER A 104 18.66 33.32 3.67
C SER A 104 19.32 33.04 2.31
N PHE A 105 18.76 33.64 1.26
CA PHE A 105 19.61 34.25 0.25
C PHE A 105 18.96 35.54 -0.27
N VAL A 106 19.32 36.66 0.35
CA VAL A 106 19.08 37.98 -0.21
C VAL A 106 20.09 38.17 -1.33
N ILE A 107 19.66 37.94 -2.58
CA ILE A 107 20.23 38.67 -3.70
C ILE A 107 19.20 39.71 -4.11
N ALA A 108 19.58 40.97 -3.89
CA ALA A 108 18.89 42.10 -4.45
C ALA A 108 18.92 42.02 -5.99
N ASN A 109 17.76 42.31 -6.57
CA ASN A 109 17.49 42.56 -8.00
C ASN A 109 17.18 41.33 -8.87
N GLU A 110 15.88 41.20 -9.15
CA GLU A 110 15.22 40.57 -10.32
C GLU A 110 15.73 39.20 -10.83
N ALA A 111 15.01 38.11 -10.48
CA ALA A 111 14.58 36.95 -11.33
C ALA A 111 14.21 35.70 -10.48
N PRO A 112 13.81 34.58 -11.11
CA PRO A 112 12.47 33.98 -11.10
C PRO A 112 12.11 33.21 -9.81
N ARG A 113 10.81 33.16 -9.49
CA ARG A 113 10.26 32.33 -8.41
C ARG A 113 10.70 30.87 -8.61
N LEU A 114 11.67 30.40 -7.83
CA LEU A 114 12.05 28.97 -7.82
C LEU A 114 10.80 28.13 -7.53
N PRO A 115 10.58 27.03 -8.28
CA PRO A 115 9.41 26.18 -8.05
C PRO A 115 9.51 25.60 -6.64
N VAL A 116 8.44 25.77 -5.86
CA VAL A 116 8.27 25.06 -4.59
C VAL A 116 8.42 23.58 -4.89
N VAL A 117 9.51 22.96 -4.40
CA VAL A 117 9.73 21.53 -4.53
C VAL A 117 8.70 20.84 -3.65
N ARG A 118 7.61 20.40 -4.26
CA ARG A 118 6.60 19.56 -3.61
C ARG A 118 7.20 18.16 -3.54
N SER A 119 7.42 17.68 -2.34
CA SER A 119 7.86 16.31 -2.08
C SER A 119 6.92 15.71 -1.06
N CYS A 120 6.57 14.43 -1.23
CA CYS A 120 5.80 13.73 -0.21
C CYS A 120 6.63 13.71 1.09
N ASP A 121 5.97 13.92 2.22
CA ASP A 121 6.64 13.70 3.51
C ASP A 121 7.01 12.22 3.67
N GLN A 122 7.99 11.94 4.54
CA GLN A 122 8.54 10.60 4.71
C GLN A 122 7.49 9.60 5.22
N ALA A 123 6.54 10.04 6.04
CA ALA A 123 5.47 9.18 6.57
C ALA A 123 4.41 8.84 5.50
N ALA A 124 4.19 9.73 4.54
CA ALA A 124 3.37 9.47 3.36
C ALA A 124 4.05 8.46 2.41
N LYS A 125 5.37 8.61 2.17
CA LYS A 125 6.17 7.66 1.37
C LYS A 125 6.16 6.26 1.99
N ALA A 126 6.40 6.20 3.30
CA ALA A 126 6.30 5.01 4.11
C ALA A 126 4.97 4.28 3.92
N PHE A 127 3.87 5.02 4.10
CA PHE A 127 2.52 4.50 3.98
C PHE A 127 2.24 3.97 2.57
N ILE A 128 2.64 4.71 1.52
CA ILE A 128 2.45 4.27 0.14
C ILE A 128 3.20 2.96 -0.14
N LEU A 129 4.49 2.86 0.23
CA LEU A 129 5.25 1.63 0.01
C LEU A 129 4.62 0.46 0.76
N TRP A 130 4.23 0.67 2.01
CA TRP A 130 3.52 -0.33 2.81
C TRP A 130 2.22 -0.81 2.15
N VAL A 131 1.41 0.12 1.63
CA VAL A 131 0.20 -0.21 0.87
C VAL A 131 0.57 -1.01 -0.38
N LEU A 132 1.50 -0.54 -1.20
CA LEU A 132 1.92 -1.21 -2.43
C LEU A 132 2.37 -2.65 -2.17
N THR A 133 3.17 -2.90 -1.13
CA THR A 133 3.59 -4.26 -0.75
C THR A 133 2.39 -5.17 -0.47
N ARG A 134 1.35 -4.67 0.21
CA ARG A 134 0.11 -5.44 0.46
C ARG A 134 -0.66 -5.71 -0.83
N LEU A 135 -0.75 -4.72 -1.72
CA LEU A 135 -1.38 -4.89 -3.03
C LEU A 135 -0.66 -5.96 -3.86
N MET A 136 0.68 -5.92 -3.88
CA MET A 136 1.48 -6.92 -4.60
C MET A 136 1.35 -8.33 -4.01
N ARG A 137 1.22 -8.46 -2.68
CA ARG A 137 0.91 -9.75 -2.06
C ARG A 137 -0.46 -10.30 -2.49
N VAL A 138 -1.47 -9.44 -2.61
CA VAL A 138 -2.79 -9.85 -3.14
C VAL A 138 -2.64 -10.37 -4.58
N LEU A 139 -1.83 -9.69 -5.41
CA LEU A 139 -1.54 -10.13 -6.78
C LEU A 139 -0.76 -11.46 -6.83
N ALA A 140 0.08 -11.75 -5.83
CA ALA A 140 0.78 -13.03 -5.73
C ALA A 140 -0.10 -14.20 -5.24
N GLU A 141 -1.29 -13.91 -4.71
CA GLU A 141 -2.21 -14.92 -4.20
C GLU A 141 -3.23 -15.35 -5.28
N PRO A 142 -3.15 -16.57 -5.84
CA PRO A 142 -4.08 -17.03 -6.88
C PRO A 142 -5.51 -17.15 -6.35
N GLY A 143 -5.71 -17.46 -5.07
CA GLY A 143 -7.03 -17.48 -4.45
C GLY A 143 -7.72 -16.10 -4.41
N CYS A 144 -6.96 -15.03 -4.63
CA CYS A 144 -7.44 -13.64 -4.67
C CYS A 144 -7.64 -13.11 -6.10
N LEU A 145 -7.65 -13.95 -7.14
CA LEU A 145 -7.85 -13.56 -8.54
C LEU A 145 -9.02 -12.56 -8.75
N PRO A 146 -10.20 -12.67 -8.09
CA PRO A 146 -11.29 -11.70 -8.21
C PRO A 146 -10.94 -10.28 -7.72
N LEU A 147 -9.91 -10.13 -6.88
CA LEU A 147 -9.42 -8.85 -6.36
C LEU A 147 -8.29 -8.26 -7.20
N HIS A 148 -7.67 -9.02 -8.12
CA HIS A 148 -6.52 -8.53 -8.90
C HIS A 148 -6.84 -7.32 -9.76
N PRO A 149 -7.94 -7.27 -10.54
CA PRO A 149 -8.25 -6.08 -11.34
C PRO A 149 -8.42 -4.83 -10.47
N LYS A 150 -9.02 -4.99 -9.29
CA LYS A 150 -9.20 -3.89 -8.35
C LYS A 150 -7.87 -3.48 -7.71
N SER A 151 -6.98 -4.44 -7.45
CA SER A 151 -5.64 -4.20 -6.92
C SER A 151 -4.77 -3.44 -7.91
N ILE A 152 -4.78 -3.85 -9.17
CA ILE A 152 -4.10 -3.16 -10.28
C ILE A 152 -4.63 -1.73 -10.42
N SER A 153 -5.95 -1.54 -10.36
CA SER A 153 -6.56 -0.20 -10.40
C SER A 153 -6.09 0.70 -9.25
N ALA A 154 -6.01 0.16 -8.03
CA ALA A 154 -5.53 0.88 -6.86
C ALA A 154 -4.03 1.24 -6.98
N ILE A 155 -3.19 0.30 -7.42
CA ILE A 155 -1.77 0.54 -7.71
C ILE A 155 -1.64 1.67 -8.74
N HIS A 156 -2.38 1.59 -9.85
CA HIS A 156 -2.33 2.62 -10.89
C HIS A 156 -2.76 3.99 -10.36
N SER A 157 -3.82 4.05 -9.55
CA SER A 157 -4.30 5.28 -8.92
C SER A 157 -3.24 5.90 -8.00
N ILE A 158 -2.58 5.08 -7.18
CA ILE A 158 -1.46 5.52 -6.32
C ILE A 158 -0.30 6.02 -7.18
N PHE A 159 0.07 5.32 -8.25
CA PHE A 159 1.16 5.74 -9.14
C PHE A 159 0.88 7.08 -9.81
N GLN A 160 -0.33 7.30 -10.32
CA GLN A 160 -0.73 8.59 -10.90
C GLN A 160 -0.67 9.70 -9.84
N LEU A 161 -1.13 9.40 -8.63
CA LEU A 161 -1.14 10.34 -7.54
C LEU A 161 0.29 10.76 -7.15
N VAL A 162 1.22 9.81 -7.01
CA VAL A 162 2.63 10.10 -6.74
C VAL A 162 3.28 10.84 -7.91
N LYS A 163 3.05 10.42 -9.15
CA LYS A 163 3.59 11.05 -10.37
C LYS A 163 3.29 12.54 -10.43
N THR A 164 2.08 12.95 -10.03
CA THR A 164 1.68 14.37 -10.06
C THR A 164 2.29 15.20 -8.92
N LYS A 165 2.80 14.58 -7.86
CA LYS A 165 3.24 15.28 -6.64
C LYS A 165 4.73 15.18 -6.35
N ASP A 166 5.36 14.03 -6.60
CA ASP A 166 6.76 13.76 -6.29
C ASP A 166 7.35 12.79 -7.34
N LEU A 167 7.88 13.35 -8.43
CA LEU A 167 8.45 12.58 -9.54
C LEU A 167 9.68 11.76 -9.13
N VAL A 168 10.45 12.22 -8.15
CA VAL A 168 11.61 11.48 -7.63
C VAL A 168 11.14 10.22 -6.93
N PHE A 169 10.12 10.34 -6.08
CA PHE A 169 9.53 9.18 -5.42
C PHE A 169 8.81 8.25 -6.41
N TYR A 170 8.10 8.80 -7.40
CA TYR A 170 7.52 8.01 -8.48
C TYR A 170 8.56 7.16 -9.21
N ASN A 171 9.70 7.75 -9.58
CA ASN A 171 10.79 7.02 -10.24
C ASN A 171 11.39 5.93 -9.34
N SER A 172 11.46 6.17 -8.02
CA SER A 172 11.89 5.16 -7.05
C SER A 172 10.95 3.95 -7.04
N ILE A 173 9.64 4.20 -6.93
CA ILE A 173 8.61 3.15 -6.99
C ILE A 173 8.66 2.40 -8.33
N LEU A 174 8.82 3.12 -9.45
CA LEU A 174 8.90 2.50 -10.78
C LEU A 174 10.15 1.61 -10.91
N THR A 175 11.27 2.04 -10.34
CA THR A 175 12.52 1.26 -10.31
C THR A 175 12.33 -0.03 -9.51
N GLU A 176 11.66 0.03 -8.36
CA GLU A 176 11.29 -1.16 -7.59
C GLU A 176 10.40 -2.12 -8.39
N LEU A 177 9.40 -1.60 -9.12
CA LEU A 177 8.52 -2.41 -9.95
C LEU A 177 9.28 -3.12 -11.09
N VAL A 178 10.16 -2.40 -11.79
CA VAL A 178 11.00 -2.97 -12.86
C VAL A 178 11.98 -4.01 -12.28
N SER A 179 12.54 -3.74 -11.12
CA SER A 179 13.45 -4.67 -10.43
C SER A 179 12.72 -5.97 -10.07
N LEU A 180 11.51 -5.86 -9.50
CA LEU A 180 10.66 -7.01 -9.21
C LEU A 180 10.33 -7.80 -10.47
N TYR A 181 9.92 -7.14 -11.56
CA TYR A 181 9.62 -7.81 -12.83
C TYR A 181 10.85 -8.59 -13.37
N ARG A 182 12.05 -8.00 -13.27
CA ARG A 182 13.28 -8.69 -13.66
C ARG A 182 13.54 -9.94 -12.81
N VAL A 183 13.32 -9.87 -11.50
CA VAL A 183 13.45 -11.04 -10.62
C VAL A 183 12.48 -12.14 -11.03
N LEU A 184 11.24 -11.79 -11.37
CA LEU A 184 10.25 -12.76 -11.87
C LEU A 184 10.71 -13.40 -13.17
N VAL A 185 11.21 -12.63 -14.15
CA VAL A 185 11.74 -13.20 -15.41
C VAL A 185 12.91 -14.16 -15.15
N ILE A 186 13.80 -13.84 -14.20
CA ILE A 186 14.91 -14.74 -13.85
C ILE A 186 14.41 -16.04 -13.21
N ILE A 187 13.36 -15.98 -12.38
CA ILE A 187 12.73 -17.17 -11.78
C ILE A 187 12.15 -18.07 -12.87
N ASP A 188 11.51 -17.49 -13.89
CA ASP A 188 10.97 -18.22 -15.05
C ASP A 188 12.08 -18.94 -15.82
N ASP A 189 13.19 -18.25 -16.10
CA ASP A 189 14.35 -18.80 -16.83
C ASP A 189 15.14 -19.86 -16.05
N SER A 190 15.11 -19.82 -14.71
CA SER A 190 16.02 -20.60 -13.85
C SER A 190 15.55 -22.02 -13.55
N SER A 191 14.49 -22.52 -14.21
CA SER A 191 13.96 -23.90 -14.02
C SER A 191 13.63 -24.22 -12.55
N VAL A 192 13.33 -23.19 -11.74
CA VAL A 192 13.04 -23.32 -10.30
C VAL A 192 11.83 -24.22 -10.03
N PHE A 193 10.92 -24.27 -11.00
CA PHE A 193 9.74 -25.12 -10.97
C PHE A 193 9.86 -26.37 -11.87
N ASP A 194 11.06 -26.66 -12.40
CA ASP A 194 11.35 -27.87 -13.17
C ASP A 194 11.91 -28.96 -12.24
N ASP A 195 11.28 -30.14 -12.26
CA ASP A 195 11.57 -31.29 -11.39
C ASP A 195 12.98 -31.91 -11.60
N LYS A 196 13.78 -31.35 -12.53
CA LYS A 196 15.06 -31.92 -13.00
C LYS A 196 16.30 -31.15 -12.58
N SER A 197 16.17 -30.02 -11.86
CA SER A 197 17.31 -29.18 -11.49
C SER A 197 18.06 -29.72 -10.25
N THR A 198 19.38 -29.63 -10.28
CA THR A 198 20.32 -30.26 -9.32
C THR A 198 20.58 -29.41 -8.06
N SER A 199 19.79 -28.35 -7.85
CA SER A 199 19.84 -27.52 -6.65
C SER A 199 18.41 -27.11 -6.28
N PRO A 200 17.88 -27.55 -5.12
CA PRO A 200 16.52 -27.22 -4.74
C PRO A 200 16.51 -25.76 -4.27
N VAL A 201 15.95 -24.86 -5.06
CA VAL A 201 15.49 -23.58 -4.51
C VAL A 201 14.37 -23.91 -3.52
N THR A 202 14.63 -23.69 -2.24
CA THR A 202 13.68 -23.98 -1.17
C THR A 202 12.53 -22.97 -1.25
N LEU A 203 11.34 -23.45 -1.62
CA LEU A 203 10.11 -22.65 -1.52
C LEU A 203 9.76 -22.40 -0.05
N PRO A 204 9.13 -21.26 0.30
CA PRO A 204 8.75 -20.16 -0.60
C PRO A 204 9.88 -19.19 -0.92
N ILE A 205 9.81 -18.55 -2.10
CA ILE A 205 10.72 -17.45 -2.46
C ILE A 205 10.16 -16.15 -1.88
N GLU A 206 10.88 -15.57 -0.93
CA GLU A 206 10.55 -14.30 -0.31
C GLU A 206 11.20 -13.13 -1.05
N LEU A 207 10.39 -12.32 -1.72
CA LEU A 207 10.83 -11.18 -2.50
C LEU A 207 10.90 -9.92 -1.63
N GLN A 208 12.07 -9.29 -1.64
CA GLN A 208 12.41 -8.15 -0.81
C GLN A 208 12.19 -6.82 -1.55
N HIS A 209 11.04 -6.65 -2.18
CA HIS A 209 10.67 -5.43 -2.89
C HIS A 209 9.71 -4.56 -2.10
N PHE A 210 9.75 -3.24 -2.34
CA PHE A 210 8.92 -2.27 -1.63
C PHE A 210 9.09 -2.32 -0.09
N GLN A 211 10.28 -2.70 0.39
CA GLN A 211 10.56 -2.77 1.83
C GLN A 211 10.50 -1.39 2.48
N PHE A 212 10.06 -1.38 3.74
CA PHE A 212 9.94 -0.19 4.56
C PHE A 212 10.66 -0.37 5.90
N PHE A 213 11.33 0.70 6.36
CA PHE A 213 11.83 0.84 7.72
C PHE A 213 11.13 2.04 8.37
N GLU A 214 10.36 1.80 9.42
CA GLU A 214 9.69 2.85 10.18
C GLU A 214 10.76 3.67 10.93
N ILE A 215 10.87 4.97 10.66
CA ILE A 215 11.90 5.85 11.26
C ILE A 215 11.56 6.19 12.73
N ASP A 216 10.40 5.77 13.24
CA ASP A 216 10.03 5.96 14.64
C ASP A 216 10.83 5.05 15.62
N ASP A 217 11.63 4.09 15.12
CA ASP A 217 12.49 3.22 15.94
C ASP A 217 13.84 3.84 16.36
N VAL A 218 14.12 5.10 16.05
CA VAL A 218 15.41 5.74 16.41
C VAL A 218 15.35 6.53 17.72
N SER A 219 14.20 6.59 18.40
CA SER A 219 14.10 7.30 19.67
C SER A 219 13.22 6.62 20.72
N ASP A 220 13.54 5.38 21.08
CA ASP A 220 13.66 5.05 22.51
C ASP A 220 14.45 3.75 22.70
N LYS A 221 15.63 3.82 23.33
CA LYS A 221 16.38 2.62 23.71
C LYS A 221 15.79 2.07 25.00
N GLY A 222 15.13 0.92 24.93
CA GLY A 222 14.74 0.18 26.11
C GLY A 222 14.13 -1.20 25.82
N ALA A 223 15.00 -2.21 25.69
CA ALA A 223 14.73 -3.63 25.96
C ALA A 223 13.35 -4.20 25.52
N GLY A 224 13.31 -4.75 24.31
CA GLY A 224 12.21 -5.60 23.86
C GLY A 224 12.24 -5.72 22.34
N GLY A 225 12.92 -6.75 21.83
CA GLY A 225 12.91 -7.05 20.40
C GLY A 225 11.53 -7.53 19.98
N GLU A 226 10.62 -6.61 19.67
CA GLU A 226 9.39 -6.93 18.96
C GLU A 226 9.68 -6.94 17.46
N ASN A 227 9.67 -8.14 16.89
CA ASN A 227 9.82 -8.39 15.47
C ASN A 227 8.75 -7.64 14.68
N VAL A 228 9.09 -6.45 14.16
CA VAL A 228 8.35 -5.87 13.03
C VAL A 228 8.49 -6.87 11.90
N SER A 229 7.44 -7.66 11.69
CA SER A 229 7.40 -8.71 10.69
C SER A 229 7.63 -8.06 9.33
N LYS A 230 8.80 -8.28 8.71
CA LYS A 230 9.08 -7.81 7.36
C LYS A 230 7.99 -8.37 6.46
N ILE A 231 7.10 -7.50 5.99
CA ILE A 231 6.04 -7.88 5.05
C ILE A 231 6.74 -8.13 3.72
N GLN A 232 6.73 -9.39 3.28
CA GLN A 232 7.38 -9.84 2.05
C GLN A 232 6.35 -10.41 1.07
N ILE A 233 6.67 -10.34 -0.22
CA ILE A 233 5.90 -10.99 -1.28
C ILE A 233 6.43 -12.42 -1.38
N SER A 234 5.58 -13.40 -1.11
CA SER A 234 5.96 -14.82 -1.04
C SER A 234 5.45 -15.55 -2.27
N ILE A 235 6.34 -16.20 -3.01
CA ILE A 235 5.99 -17.13 -4.10
C ILE A 235 6.11 -18.54 -3.54
N ARG A 236 4.97 -19.20 -3.28
CA ARG A 236 4.92 -20.54 -2.68
C ARG A 236 4.88 -21.63 -3.73
N CYS A 237 4.42 -21.32 -4.95
CA CYS A 237 4.35 -22.27 -6.05
C CYS A 237 4.41 -21.57 -7.42
N LEU A 238 4.48 -22.36 -8.50
CA LEU A 238 4.50 -21.87 -9.88
C LEU A 238 3.29 -20.99 -10.22
N ILE A 239 2.12 -21.29 -9.64
CA ILE A 239 0.89 -20.53 -9.92
C ILE A 239 1.02 -19.11 -9.36
N ASP A 240 1.49 -18.95 -8.12
CA ASP A 240 1.76 -17.63 -7.51
C ASP A 240 2.68 -16.78 -8.41
N HIS A 241 3.72 -17.42 -8.97
CA HIS A 241 4.67 -16.79 -9.87
C HIS A 241 4.01 -16.29 -11.17
N ILE A 242 3.31 -17.18 -11.89
CA ILE A 242 2.65 -16.85 -13.17
C ILE A 242 1.64 -15.72 -12.97
N VAL A 243 0.84 -15.81 -11.92
CA VAL A 243 -0.23 -14.84 -11.64
C VAL A 243 0.34 -13.47 -11.28
N LEU A 244 1.39 -13.41 -10.46
CA LEU A 244 2.07 -12.15 -10.15
C LEU A 244 2.75 -11.54 -11.38
N GLN A 245 3.39 -12.36 -12.21
CA GLN A 245 4.05 -11.90 -13.43
C GLN A 245 3.06 -11.34 -14.45
N ASP A 246 1.91 -11.99 -14.63
CA ASP A 246 0.82 -11.51 -15.50
C ASP A 246 0.22 -10.20 -14.99
N ALA A 247 0.04 -10.06 -13.68
CA ALA A 247 -0.51 -8.85 -13.08
C ALA A 247 0.44 -7.64 -13.14
N ILE A 248 1.76 -7.85 -13.22
CA ILE A 248 2.78 -6.79 -13.31
C ILE A 248 3.06 -6.36 -14.76
N ARG A 249 2.79 -7.24 -15.73
CA ARG A 249 3.05 -7.01 -17.16
C ARG A 249 2.16 -5.91 -17.75
#